data_AF-A0A9P6DW02-F1
#
_entry.id   AF-A0A9P6DW02-F1
#
_cell.length_a   1.000
_cell.length_b   1.000
_cell.length_c   1.000
_cell.angle_alpha   90.00
_cell.angle_beta   90.00
_cell.angle_gamma   90.00
#
_symmetry.space_group_name_H-M   'P 1'
#
loop_
_entity.id
_entity.type
_entity.pdbx_description
1 polymer ?
#
loop_
_entity_poly.entity_id
_entity_poly.type
_entity_poly.pdbx_seq_one_letter_code
_entity_poly.pdbx_strand_id
1 'polypeptide(L)'
;MKLAQSLALLVATVLTIPSALANFHVAKGAATNPDGHRYFVACPSDAYGCECLHGLVKGAAIPKTIRDGDIDSLNLPNFFKTSPRNKFCGQDEVDFYRRSNGNWEFFIHNGNGKAQGTCYPAKKGIRTTCTEGSTKYNFDDQLVCFGALCGGQ
;
A
#
# COMPACT_ATOMS: atom_id res chain seq x y z
N MET A 1 9.74 -55.71 -16.29
CA MET A 1 9.88 -54.73 -15.19
C MET A 1 11.17 -53.95 -15.40
N LYS A 2 11.07 -52.70 -15.85
CA LYS A 2 12.18 -51.74 -15.91
C LYS A 2 11.70 -50.42 -15.32
N LEU A 3 12.55 -49.87 -14.46
CA LEU A 3 12.39 -48.69 -13.65
C LEU A 3 12.00 -47.46 -14.48
N ALA A 4 11.08 -46.65 -13.95
CA ALA A 4 10.97 -45.23 -14.25
C ALA A 4 10.69 -44.49 -12.93
N GLN A 5 11.76 -44.28 -12.17
CA GLN A 5 11.82 -43.33 -11.06
C GLN A 5 12.34 -42.01 -11.62
N SER A 6 11.75 -40.91 -11.13
CA SER A 6 12.33 -39.56 -11.06
C SER A 6 12.12 -38.61 -12.24
N LEU A 7 11.11 -37.73 -12.10
CA LEU A 7 11.16 -36.32 -12.53
C LEU A 7 10.11 -35.54 -11.70
N ALA A 8 10.32 -35.31 -10.41
CA ALA A 8 11.06 -34.19 -9.84
C ALA A 8 10.62 -32.80 -10.35
N LEU A 9 9.97 -32.07 -9.44
CA LEU A 9 9.83 -30.60 -9.36
C LEU A 9 9.02 -29.90 -10.46
N LEU A 10 7.69 -29.83 -10.24
CA LEU A 10 6.90 -28.70 -10.75
C LEU A 10 7.39 -27.42 -10.05
N VAL A 11 8.31 -26.73 -10.73
CA VAL A 11 8.38 -25.27 -10.90
C VAL A 11 7.57 -24.46 -9.87
N ALA A 12 8.11 -24.33 -8.66
CA ALA A 12 7.74 -23.25 -7.75
C ALA A 12 8.52 -22.01 -8.17
N THR A 13 8.09 -21.37 -9.27
CA THR A 13 8.59 -20.03 -9.61
C THR A 13 8.04 -19.08 -8.56
N VAL A 14 8.81 -18.90 -7.49
CA VAL A 14 8.60 -17.82 -6.54
C VAL A 14 8.69 -16.53 -7.36
N LEU A 15 7.52 -15.94 -7.61
CA LEU A 15 7.32 -14.60 -8.14
C LEU A 15 8.09 -13.60 -7.27
N THR A 16 9.36 -13.41 -7.58
CA THR A 16 10.15 -12.28 -7.12
C THR A 16 9.74 -11.10 -7.99
N ILE A 17 8.51 -10.62 -7.81
CA ILE A 17 8.03 -9.41 -8.48
C ILE A 17 8.96 -8.28 -8.02
N PRO A 18 9.70 -7.65 -8.93
CA PRO A 18 10.53 -6.51 -8.59
C PRO A 18 9.63 -5.43 -7.99
N SER A 19 9.97 -4.93 -6.81
CA SER A 19 9.31 -3.77 -6.18
C SER A 19 9.34 -2.53 -7.07
N ALA A 20 10.19 -2.52 -8.10
CA ALA A 20 10.31 -1.46 -9.10
C ALA A 20 9.15 -1.40 -10.12
N LEU A 21 8.25 -2.39 -10.17
CA LEU A 21 7.09 -2.39 -11.07
C LEU A 21 5.78 -2.00 -10.39
N ALA A 22 5.80 -1.72 -9.09
CA ALA A 22 4.62 -1.24 -8.40
C ALA A 22 4.23 0.14 -8.96
N ASN A 23 2.93 0.39 -9.11
CA ASN A 23 2.44 1.71 -9.51
C ASN A 23 2.33 2.64 -8.29
N PHE A 24 1.99 2.07 -7.13
CA PHE A 24 1.92 2.80 -5.87
C PHE A 24 1.99 1.86 -4.66
N HIS A 25 2.18 2.45 -3.48
CA HIS A 25 2.25 1.76 -2.19
C HIS A 25 1.23 2.33 -1.22
N VAL A 26 0.78 1.51 -0.27
CA VAL A 26 0.02 1.97 0.90
C VAL A 26 0.87 1.73 2.13
N ALA A 27 1.27 2.81 2.80
CA ALA A 27 2.11 2.77 3.98
C ALA A 27 1.34 3.17 5.24
N LYS A 28 1.75 2.60 6.37
CA LYS A 28 1.30 2.99 7.71
C LYS A 28 2.41 3.79 8.38
N GLY A 29 2.16 5.05 8.70
CA GLY A 29 3.06 5.95 9.41
C GLY A 29 2.74 6.11 10.89
N ALA A 30 3.76 6.35 11.70
CA ALA A 30 3.64 6.82 13.07
C ALA A 30 4.67 7.92 13.35
N ALA A 31 4.21 9.06 13.87
CA ALA A 31 5.07 10.11 14.39
C ALA A 31 5.61 9.75 15.78
N THR A 32 6.85 10.11 16.08
CA THR A 32 7.47 9.97 17.42
C THR A 32 7.17 11.17 18.33
N ASN A 33 6.21 12.02 17.98
CA ASN A 33 5.83 13.17 18.80
C ASN A 33 4.87 12.74 19.94
N PRO A 34 4.67 13.58 20.98
CA PRO A 34 3.83 13.25 22.13
C PRO A 34 2.37 12.94 21.76
N ASP A 35 1.88 13.50 20.66
CA ASP A 35 0.52 13.33 20.16
C ASP A 35 0.32 12.06 19.31
N GLY A 36 1.39 11.27 19.10
CA GLY A 36 1.31 9.89 18.64
C GLY A 36 0.63 9.67 17.29
N HIS A 37 0.51 10.70 16.46
CA HIS A 37 -0.33 10.64 15.27
C HIS A 37 0.13 9.52 14.32
N ARG A 38 -0.81 8.60 14.04
CA ARG A 38 -0.61 7.52 13.08
C ARG A 38 -1.62 7.60 11.97
N TYR A 39 -1.17 7.30 10.77
CA TYR A 39 -1.94 7.49 9.55
C TYR A 39 -1.59 6.45 8.50
N PHE A 40 -2.52 6.23 7.58
CA PHE A 40 -2.27 5.49 6.35
C PHE A 40 -2.23 6.47 5.19
N VAL A 41 -1.31 6.21 4.26
CA VAL A 41 -1.12 7.05 3.06
C VAL A 41 -0.88 6.15 1.86
N ALA A 42 -1.52 6.50 0.74
CA ALA A 42 -1.25 5.91 -0.56
C ALA A 42 -0.31 6.84 -1.34
N CYS A 43 0.79 6.29 -1.85
CA CYS A 43 1.87 7.04 -2.50
C CYS A 43 2.23 6.40 -3.84
N PRO A 44 2.20 7.15 -4.96
CA PRO A 44 2.74 6.69 -6.24
C PRO A 44 4.18 6.23 -6.07
N SER A 45 4.60 5.18 -6.79
CA SER A 45 5.91 4.56 -6.58
C SER A 45 7.08 5.48 -6.98
N ASP A 46 6.89 6.34 -7.98
CA ASP A 46 7.85 7.39 -8.39
C ASP A 46 8.00 8.52 -7.35
N ALA A 47 6.99 8.67 -6.48
CA ALA A 47 6.97 9.62 -5.38
C ALA A 47 7.12 8.95 -4.00
N TYR A 48 7.38 7.63 -3.95
CA TYR A 48 7.41 6.89 -2.69
C TYR A 48 8.66 7.26 -1.87
N GLY A 49 8.42 7.91 -0.74
CA GLY A 49 9.47 8.45 0.12
C GLY A 49 8.94 9.57 1.00
N CYS A 50 9.83 10.22 1.75
CA CYS A 50 9.44 11.19 2.78
C CYS A 50 8.64 12.38 2.26
N GLU A 51 8.81 12.77 1.00
CA GLU A 51 8.00 13.82 0.36
C GLU A 51 6.51 13.47 0.33
N CYS A 52 6.17 12.25 -0.09
CA CYS A 52 4.79 11.79 -0.11
C CYS A 52 4.25 11.54 1.31
N LEU A 53 5.11 11.00 2.17
CA LEU A 53 4.75 10.52 3.50
C LEU A 53 4.59 11.65 4.56
N HIS A 54 5.25 12.80 4.40
CA HIS A 54 5.08 13.96 5.28
C HIS A 54 4.01 14.93 4.79
N GLY A 55 4.04 15.29 3.50
CA GLY A 55 3.28 16.44 3.03
C GLY A 55 1.96 16.10 2.34
N LEU A 56 1.65 14.81 2.12
CA LEU A 56 0.59 14.37 1.22
C LEU A 56 0.61 15.09 -0.16
N VAL A 57 1.74 15.70 -0.53
CA VAL A 57 1.82 16.60 -1.70
C VAL A 57 1.62 15.80 -2.98
N LYS A 58 2.11 14.56 -2.97
CA LYS A 58 2.00 13.58 -4.06
C LYS A 58 1.20 12.34 -3.66
N GLY A 59 0.66 12.31 -2.43
CA GLY A 59 -0.01 11.15 -1.85
C GLY A 59 -1.40 11.47 -1.36
N ALA A 60 -2.25 10.44 -1.26
CA ALA A 60 -3.57 10.61 -0.67
C ALA A 60 -3.63 9.98 0.71
N ALA A 61 -4.08 10.77 1.69
CA ALA A 61 -4.39 10.25 3.01
C ALA A 61 -5.53 9.24 2.91
N ILE A 62 -5.48 8.17 3.69
CA ILE A 62 -6.63 7.29 3.90
C ILE A 62 -7.36 7.83 5.14
N PRO A 63 -8.65 8.20 5.05
CA PRO A 63 -9.39 8.86 6.11
C PRO A 63 -9.74 7.83 7.20
N LYS A 64 -8.73 7.47 8.00
CA LYS A 64 -8.90 6.83 9.30
C LYS A 64 -7.85 7.41 10.23
N THR A 65 -8.24 8.40 11.02
CA THR A 65 -7.46 8.84 12.18
C THR A 65 -7.56 7.73 13.22
N ILE A 66 -6.46 6.99 13.42
CA ILE A 66 -6.39 5.93 14.42
C ILE A 66 -6.11 6.59 15.77
N ARG A 67 -6.92 6.28 16.80
CA ARG A 67 -6.68 6.74 18.18
C ARG A 67 -5.57 5.89 18.81
N ASP A 68 -4.80 6.48 19.71
CA ASP A 68 -3.76 5.77 20.46
C ASP A 68 -4.34 4.57 21.22
N GLY A 69 -3.83 3.36 20.91
CA GLY A 69 -4.26 2.08 21.51
C GLY A 69 -4.63 0.99 20.50
N ASP A 70 -5.09 1.34 19.30
CA ASP A 70 -5.54 0.38 18.27
C ASP A 70 -4.38 -0.22 17.43
N ILE A 71 -3.15 -0.19 17.95
CA ILE A 71 -1.95 -0.01 17.11
C ILE A 71 -1.12 -1.23 16.79
N ASP A 72 -0.98 -2.13 17.75
CA ASP A 72 -0.31 -3.41 17.50
C ASP A 72 -1.21 -4.34 16.66
N SER A 73 -2.48 -3.95 16.45
CA SER A 73 -3.49 -4.67 15.66
C SER A 73 -3.82 -4.01 14.31
N LEU A 74 -3.10 -2.94 13.90
CA LEU A 74 -3.34 -2.19 12.64
C LEU A 74 -3.07 -3.02 11.39
N ASN A 75 -4.00 -3.92 11.11
CA ASN A 75 -4.24 -4.49 9.81
C ASN A 75 -5.11 -3.50 9.02
N LEU A 76 -4.84 -3.38 7.73
CA LEU A 76 -5.77 -2.70 6.84
C LEU A 76 -7.16 -3.36 6.96
N PRO A 77 -8.23 -2.57 7.09
CA PRO A 77 -9.58 -3.11 7.13
C PRO A 77 -9.90 -3.85 5.82
N ASN A 78 -10.96 -4.65 5.84
CA ASN A 78 -11.45 -5.32 4.62
C ASN A 78 -11.95 -4.31 3.57
N PHE A 79 -12.19 -3.06 3.96
CA PHE A 79 -12.48 -1.94 3.07
C PHE A 79 -11.85 -0.65 3.59
N PHE A 80 -11.22 0.12 2.70
CA PHE A 80 -10.81 1.50 2.95
C PHE A 80 -10.84 2.29 1.65
N LYS A 81 -10.71 3.61 1.74
CA LYS A 81 -10.67 4.51 0.59
C LYS A 81 -9.59 5.57 0.75
N THR A 82 -9.16 6.21 -0.33
CA THR A 82 -8.40 7.47 -0.21
C THR A 82 -9.31 8.64 0.16
N SER A 83 -8.73 9.70 0.70
CA SER A 83 -9.42 10.94 1.07
C SER A 83 -9.64 11.82 -0.17
N PRO A 84 -10.84 12.38 -0.36
CA PRO A 84 -11.13 13.30 -1.47
C PRO A 84 -10.35 14.62 -1.39
N ARG A 85 -9.69 14.90 -0.26
CA ARG A 85 -8.96 16.17 -0.05
C ARG A 85 -7.73 16.29 -0.93
N ASN A 86 -7.09 15.16 -1.27
CA ASN A 86 -5.91 15.13 -2.12
C ASN A 86 -6.13 14.11 -3.23
N LYS A 87 -6.09 14.57 -4.48
CA LYS A 87 -6.23 13.70 -5.64
C LYS A 87 -5.12 12.66 -5.65
N PHE A 88 -5.50 11.39 -5.73
CA PHE A 88 -4.58 10.27 -5.87
C PHE A 88 -4.46 9.87 -7.34
N CYS A 89 -3.33 10.15 -7.98
CA CYS A 89 -3.11 9.85 -9.40
C CYS A 89 -4.26 10.38 -10.30
N GLY A 90 -4.68 11.61 -10.05
CA GLY A 90 -5.78 12.28 -10.77
C GLY A 90 -7.20 11.93 -10.29
N GLN A 91 -7.35 10.95 -9.39
CA GLN A 91 -8.65 10.51 -8.86
C GLN A 91 -8.98 11.19 -7.52
N ASP A 92 -10.22 11.59 -7.29
CA ASP A 92 -10.64 12.16 -6.00
C ASP A 92 -10.65 11.10 -4.90
N GLU A 93 -11.29 9.96 -5.16
CA GLU A 93 -11.35 8.84 -4.23
C GLU A 93 -11.11 7.52 -4.96
N VAL A 94 -10.39 6.61 -4.29
CA VAL A 94 -10.15 5.25 -4.74
C VAL A 94 -10.55 4.32 -3.61
N ASP A 95 -11.41 3.36 -3.92
CA ASP A 95 -11.93 2.37 -3.00
C ASP A 95 -11.10 1.09 -3.07
N PHE A 96 -10.81 0.48 -1.92
CA PHE A 96 -10.01 -0.74 -1.79
C PHE A 96 -10.80 -1.80 -1.06
N TYR A 97 -10.90 -2.99 -1.64
CA TYR A 97 -11.63 -4.12 -1.06
C TYR A 97 -10.71 -5.33 -0.92
N ARG A 98 -10.64 -5.88 0.30
CA ARG A 98 -9.93 -7.13 0.56
C ARG A 98 -10.69 -8.30 -0.06
N ARG A 99 -9.97 -9.17 -0.75
CA ARG A 99 -10.47 -10.40 -1.35
C ARG A 99 -10.19 -11.59 -0.44
N SER A 100 -10.90 -12.69 -0.64
CA SER A 100 -10.77 -13.92 0.16
C SER A 100 -9.37 -14.55 0.10
N ASN A 101 -8.64 -14.32 -0.99
CA ASN A 101 -7.24 -14.75 -1.16
C ASN A 101 -6.22 -13.88 -0.39
N GLY A 102 -6.68 -12.84 0.32
CA GLY A 102 -5.83 -11.97 1.11
C GLY A 102 -5.21 -10.80 0.34
N ASN A 103 -5.48 -10.65 -0.96
CA ASN A 103 -5.10 -9.47 -1.74
C ASN A 103 -6.19 -8.38 -1.66
N TRP A 104 -5.90 -7.18 -2.15
CA TRP A 104 -6.89 -6.12 -2.29
C TRP A 104 -7.08 -5.79 -3.76
N GLU A 105 -8.30 -5.50 -4.17
CA GLU A 105 -8.58 -4.88 -5.46
C GLU A 105 -9.02 -3.45 -5.24
N PHE A 106 -8.66 -2.57 -6.17
CA PHE A 106 -8.99 -1.15 -6.08
C PHE A 106 -9.80 -0.65 -7.26
N PHE A 107 -10.65 0.34 -7.00
CA PHE A 107 -11.67 0.85 -7.90
C PHE A 107 -11.70 2.38 -7.82
N ILE A 108 -11.99 3.04 -8.94
CA ILE A 108 -12.32 4.48 -8.89
C ILE A 108 -13.68 4.62 -8.21
N HIS A 109 -13.76 5.45 -7.16
CA HIS A 109 -14.99 5.71 -6.44
C HIS A 109 -16.04 6.30 -7.40
N ASN A 110 -17.28 5.79 -7.35
CA ASN A 110 -18.35 6.12 -8.30
C ASN A 110 -17.98 5.90 -9.80
N GLY A 111 -16.97 5.06 -10.07
CA GLY A 111 -16.59 4.66 -11.42
C GLY A 111 -17.53 3.62 -12.03
N ASN A 112 -17.05 2.95 -13.09
CA ASN A 112 -17.81 1.94 -13.85
C ASN A 112 -17.89 0.55 -13.20
N GLY A 113 -17.48 0.42 -11.93
CA GLY A 113 -17.44 -0.85 -11.21
C GLY A 113 -16.34 -1.83 -11.66
N LYS A 114 -15.44 -1.44 -12.57
CA LYS A 114 -14.31 -2.29 -12.99
C LYS A 114 -13.11 -2.09 -12.07
N ALA A 115 -12.48 -3.21 -11.69
CA ALA A 115 -11.22 -3.19 -10.96
C ALA A 115 -10.14 -2.49 -11.79
N GLN A 116 -9.42 -1.57 -11.16
CA GLN A 116 -8.32 -0.82 -11.77
C GLN A 116 -6.97 -1.50 -11.53
N GLY A 117 -6.92 -2.47 -10.61
CA GLY A 117 -5.75 -3.29 -10.33
C GLY A 117 -5.85 -4.05 -9.02
N THR A 118 -4.70 -4.57 -8.59
CA THR A 118 -4.57 -5.44 -7.43
C THR A 118 -3.38 -5.01 -6.58
N CYS A 119 -3.57 -5.07 -5.27
CA CYS A 119 -2.55 -4.85 -4.26
C CYS A 119 -2.26 -6.13 -3.50
N TYR A 120 -0.99 -6.32 -3.19
CA TYR A 120 -0.47 -7.47 -2.45
C TYR A 120 0.13 -7.00 -1.13
N PRO A 121 0.05 -7.82 -0.05
CA PRO A 121 0.77 -7.53 1.18
C PRO A 121 2.26 -7.27 0.90
N ALA A 122 2.77 -6.15 1.40
CA ALA A 122 4.19 -5.86 1.33
C ALA A 122 5.01 -6.85 2.17
N LYS A 123 6.27 -7.08 1.79
CA LYS A 123 7.19 -7.89 2.61
C LYS A 123 7.43 -7.18 3.94
N LYS A 124 7.28 -7.91 5.05
CA LYS A 124 7.55 -7.39 6.40
C LYS A 124 8.99 -6.89 6.50
N GLY A 125 9.17 -5.76 7.19
CA GLY A 125 10.49 -5.17 7.48
C GLY A 125 10.94 -4.05 6.54
N ILE A 126 10.17 -3.73 5.49
CA ILE A 126 10.41 -2.53 4.67
C ILE A 126 9.88 -1.31 5.44
N ARG A 127 10.79 -0.66 6.18
CA ARG A 127 10.51 0.56 6.95
C ARG A 127 11.24 1.76 6.34
N THR A 128 10.50 2.84 6.13
CA THR A 128 11.07 4.15 5.76
C THR A 128 10.98 5.07 6.97
N THR A 129 12.10 5.68 7.34
CA THR A 129 12.13 6.68 8.42
C THR A 129 12.35 8.06 7.82
N CYS A 130 11.47 8.98 8.16
CA CYS A 130 11.48 10.36 7.70
C CYS A 130 11.60 11.31 8.89
N THR A 131 12.25 12.45 8.72
CA THR A 131 12.47 13.43 9.80
C THR A 131 12.00 14.81 9.34
N GLU A 132 11.16 15.46 10.15
CA GLU A 132 10.71 16.84 9.94
C GLU A 132 10.93 17.60 11.26
N GLY A 133 11.89 18.53 11.26
CA GLY A 133 12.35 19.17 12.49
C GLY A 133 12.90 18.15 13.49
N SER A 134 12.32 18.11 14.70
CA SER A 134 12.66 17.14 15.75
C SER A 134 11.78 15.87 15.73
N THR A 135 10.76 15.81 14.87
CA THR A 135 9.84 14.68 14.79
C THR A 135 10.35 13.64 13.80
N LYS A 136 10.37 12.36 14.21
CA LYS A 136 10.62 11.24 13.31
C LYS A 136 9.30 10.57 12.96
N TYR A 137 9.16 10.17 11.72
CA TYR A 137 8.03 9.42 11.21
C TYR A 137 8.54 8.08 10.70
N ASN A 138 8.01 6.99 11.25
CA ASN A 138 8.35 5.64 10.79
C ASN A 138 7.18 5.07 10.01
N PHE A 139 7.45 4.69 8.76
CA PHE A 139 6.47 4.15 7.83
C PHE A 139 6.77 2.71 7.51
N ASP A 140 5.79 1.85 7.70
CA ASP A 140 5.85 0.45 7.32
C ASP A 140 4.98 0.26 6.08
N ASP A 141 5.58 -0.24 5.01
CA ASP A 141 4.82 -0.58 3.81
C ASP A 141 3.82 -1.69 4.13
N GLN A 142 2.56 -1.50 3.73
CA GLN A 142 1.48 -2.46 3.98
C GLN A 142 1.06 -3.16 2.70
N LEU A 143 0.96 -2.40 1.60
CA LEU A 143 0.55 -2.93 0.30
C LEU A 143 1.42 -2.39 -0.82
N VAL A 144 1.73 -3.28 -1.76
CA VAL A 144 2.34 -2.96 -3.05
C VAL A 144 1.27 -3.16 -4.13
N CYS A 145 0.97 -2.11 -4.88
CA CYS A 145 -0.18 -2.08 -5.80
C CYS A 145 0.23 -1.97 -7.26
N PHE A 146 -0.44 -2.74 -8.11
CA PHE A 146 -0.22 -2.81 -9.54
C PHE A 146 -1.53 -2.56 -10.29
N GLY A 147 -1.51 -1.69 -11.30
CA GLY A 147 -2.66 -1.35 -12.14
C GLY A 147 -2.54 0.01 -12.82
N ALA A 148 -3.60 0.41 -13.53
CA ALA A 148 -3.55 1.54 -14.45
C ALA A 148 -3.69 2.93 -13.79
N LEU A 149 -3.80 3.01 -12.45
CA LEU A 149 -4.14 4.25 -11.77
C LEU A 149 -3.03 5.31 -11.83
N CYS A 150 -1.77 4.90 -11.64
CA CYS A 150 -0.62 5.79 -11.51
C CYS A 150 0.46 5.54 -12.58
N GLY A 151 0.17 4.70 -13.58
CA GLY A 151 1.14 4.20 -14.57
C GLY A 151 1.13 4.93 -15.91
N GLY A 152 0.66 6.18 -15.96
CA GLY A 152 0.58 6.96 -17.19
C GLY A 152 0.57 8.45 -16.89
N GLN A 153 1.75 9.02 -16.68
CA GLN A 153 2.05 10.43 -16.92
C GLN A 153 3.39 10.52 -17.65
#